data_AF-A0A1V5N153-F1
#
_entry.id   AF-A0A1V5N153-F1
#
_cell.length_a   1.000
_cell.length_b   1.000
_cell.length_c   1.000
_cell.angle_alpha   90.00
_cell.angle_beta   90.00
_cell.angle_gamma   90.00
#
_symmetry.space_group_name_H-M   'P 1'
#
loop_
_entity.id
_entity.type
_entity.pdbx_description
1 polymer ?
#
loop_
_entity_poly.entity_id
_entity_poly.type
_entity_poly.pdbx_seq_one_letter_code
_entity_poly.pdbx_strand_id
1 'polypeptide(L)' 'MTTYTITINENNPKGKSLINLIKAMDEVVTIVSEDKACEPESPYNKEFVDEILKSRKSTGKVIKTEDLWK' A
#
# COMPACT_ATOMS: atom_id res chain seq x y z
N MET A 1 -24.32 9.40 -28.22
CA MET A 1 -24.06 8.57 -27.03
C MET A 1 -22.98 9.30 -26.25
N THR A 2 -23.28 9.78 -25.05
CA THR A 2 -22.36 10.66 -24.29
C THR A 2 -21.82 9.84 -23.12
N THR A 3 -20.50 9.70 -23.05
CA THR A 3 -19.84 8.90 -22.01
C THR A 3 -19.29 9.84 -20.94
N TYR A 4 -19.59 9.55 -19.68
CA TYR A 4 -19.07 10.28 -18.53
C TYR A 4 -18.09 9.40 -17.75
N THR A 5 -16.95 9.97 -17.37
CA THR A 5 -15.94 9.30 -16.53
C THR A 5 -15.99 9.92 -15.14
N ILE A 6 -16.14 9.09 -14.11
CA ILE A 6 -16.20 9.53 -12.71
C ILE A 6 -15.12 8.77 -11.94
N THR A 7 -14.25 9.49 -11.24
CA THR A 7 -13.26 8.90 -10.33
C THR A 7 -13.88 8.73 -8.95
N ILE A 8 -13.93 7.50 -8.43
CA ILE A 8 -14.50 7.19 -7.11
C ILE A 8 -13.40 6.59 -6.24
N ASN A 9 -13.25 7.10 -5.01
CA ASN A 9 -12.36 6.51 -4.01
C ASN A 9 -13.07 5.38 -3.25
N GLU A 10 -12.67 4.13 -3.50
CA GLU A 10 -13.26 2.94 -2.87
C GLU A 10 -12.97 2.83 -1.36
N ASN A 11 -11.90 3.47 -0.87
CA ASN A 11 -11.55 3.46 0.55
C ASN A 11 -12.47 4.34 1.41
N ASN A 12 -13.24 5.24 0.80
CA ASN A 12 -14.25 6.04 1.50
C ASN A 12 -15.58 5.25 1.60
N PRO A 13 -16.22 5.17 2.78
CA PRO A 13 -17.52 4.48 2.93
C PRO A 13 -18.60 4.99 1.96
N LYS A 14 -18.59 6.29 1.63
CA LYS A 14 -19.52 6.86 0.64
C LYS A 14 -19.20 6.41 -0.79
N GLY A 15 -17.92 6.30 -1.15
CA GLY A 15 -17.48 5.84 -2.47
C GLY A 15 -17.80 4.36 -2.68
N LYS A 16 -17.59 3.54 -1.65
CA LYS A 16 -17.97 2.12 -1.67
C LYS A 16 -19.48 1.91 -1.88
N SER A 17 -20.32 2.69 -1.19
CA SER A 17 -21.77 2.63 -1.38
C SER A 17 -22.20 3.03 -2.80
N LEU A 18 -21.55 4.04 -3.39
CA LEU A 18 -21.83 4.47 -4.75
C LEU A 18 -21.44 3.40 -5.78
N ILE A 19 -20.28 2.75 -5.63
CA ILE A 19 -19.86 1.63 -6.49
C ILE A 19 -20.88 0.49 -6.42
N ASN A 20 -21.35 0.15 -5.22
CA ASN A 20 -22.35 -0.91 -5.05
C ASN A 20 -23.69 -0.56 -5.70
N LEU A 21 -24.12 0.69 -5.61
CA LEU A 21 -25.34 1.16 -6.29
C LEU A 21 -25.18 1.03 -7.81
N ILE A 22 -24.07 1.50 -8.37
CA ILE A 22 -23.78 1.43 -9.81
C ILE A 22 -23.75 -0.04 -10.28
N LYS A 23 -23.12 -0.93 -9.52
CA LYS A 23 -23.12 -2.38 -9.81
C LYS A 23 -24.51 -3.00 -9.79
N ALA A 24 -25.42 -2.49 -8.97
CA ALA A 24 -26.78 -2.99 -8.86
C ALA A 24 -27.72 -2.49 -9.97
N MET A 25 -27.35 -1.42 -10.67
CA MET A 25 -28.19 -0.80 -11.71
C MET A 25 -28.13 -1.52 -13.06
N ASP A 26 -27.29 -2.56 -13.21
CA ASP A 26 -27.14 -3.39 -14.44
C ASP A 26 -26.97 -2.56 -15.73
N GLU A 27 -26.43 -1.35 -15.60
CA GLU A 27 -26.02 -0.53 -16.74
C GLU A 27 -24.65 -1.01 -17.25
N VAL A 28 -24.40 -0.81 -18.54
CA VAL A 28 -23.12 -1.12 -19.19
C VAL A 28 -22.03 -0.18 -18.65
N VAL A 29 -21.56 -0.45 -17.44
CA VAL A 29 -20.53 0.34 -16.76
C VAL A 29 -19.23 -0.45 -16.76
N THR A 30 -18.20 0.13 -17.38
CA THR A 30 -16.84 -0.38 -17.27
C THR A 30 -16.21 0.21 -16.02
N ILE A 31 -16.18 -0.55 -14.93
CA ILE A 31 -15.46 -0.17 -13.72
C ILE A 31 -14.02 -0.63 -13.88
N VAL A 32 -13.12 0.31 -14.14
CA VAL A 32 -11.68 0.05 -14.11
C VAL A 32 -11.18 0.43 -12.73
N SER A 33 -10.84 -0.56 -11.91
CA SER A 33 -10.06 -0.32 -10.71
C SER A 33 -8.70 0.18 -11.15
N GLU A 34 -8.38 1.45 -10.87
CA GLU A 34 -6.98 1.84 -10.83
C GLU A 34 -6.37 1.14 -9.62
N ASP A 35 -5.81 -0.05 -9.84
CA ASP A 35 -4.84 -0.69 -8.95
C ASP A 35 -3.54 0.11 -8.94
N LYS A 36 -3.65 1.44 -8.87
CA LYS A 36 -2.61 2.24 -8.27
C LYS A 36 -2.83 2.05 -6.78
N ALA A 37 -2.30 0.93 -6.30
CA ALA A 37 -1.53 1.01 -5.08
C ALA A 37 -0.51 2.15 -5.31
N CYS A 38 -0.95 3.39 -5.07
CA CYS A 38 -0.09 4.45 -4.63
C CYS A 38 0.38 4.02 -3.24
N GLU A 39 1.16 2.93 -3.18
CA GLU A 39 2.24 2.93 -2.23
C GLU A 39 3.05 4.15 -2.65
N PRO A 40 3.07 5.24 -1.85
CA PRO A 40 4.04 6.27 -2.11
C PRO A 40 5.37 5.54 -2.23
N GLU A 41 6.08 5.71 -3.35
CA GLU A 41 7.42 5.14 -3.48
C GLU A 41 8.15 5.53 -2.22
N SER A 42 8.35 4.55 -1.34
CA SER A 42 8.95 4.83 -0.04
C SER A 42 10.27 5.51 -0.36
N PRO A 43 10.55 6.68 0.22
CA PRO A 43 11.81 7.37 -0.04
C PRO A 43 13.01 6.53 0.44
N TYR A 44 12.75 5.43 1.16
CA TYR A 44 13.72 4.51 1.68
C TYR A 44 13.90 3.29 0.77
N ASN A 45 15.16 2.90 0.59
CA ASN A 45 15.53 1.66 -0.08
C ASN A 45 14.88 0.46 0.64
N LYS A 46 14.10 -0.34 -0.11
CA LYS A 46 13.36 -1.48 0.42
C LYS A 46 14.26 -2.53 1.07
N GLU A 47 15.42 -2.82 0.48
CA GLU A 47 16.37 -3.82 1.00
C GLU A 47 16.93 -3.39 2.36
N PHE A 48 17.24 -2.10 2.50
CA PHE A 48 17.73 -1.53 3.77
C PHE A 48 16.67 -1.59 4.87
N VAL A 49 15.42 -1.25 4.54
CA VAL A 49 14.30 -1.32 5.50
C VAL A 49 14.07 -2.77 5.95
N ASP A 50 14.12 -3.73 5.03
CA ASP A 50 13.97 -5.14 5.33
C ASP A 50 15.09 -5.66 6.25
N GLU A 51 16.33 -5.23 6.04
CA GLU A 51 17.47 -5.59 6.89
C GLU A 51 17.31 -5.05 8.32
N ILE A 52 16.85 -3.81 8.48
CA ILE A 52 16.54 -3.24 9.80
C ILE A 52 15.42 -4.02 10.48
N LEU A 53 14.34 -4.33 9.76
CA LEU A 53 13.20 -5.06 10.32
C LEU A 53 13.60 -6.47 10.76
N LYS A 54 14.47 -7.14 10.00
CA LYS A 54 15.06 -8.44 10.37
C LYS A 54 15.96 -8.31 11.58
N SER A 55 16.82 -7.29 11.62
CA SER A 55 17.75 -7.03 12.73
C SER A 55 17.01 -6.75 14.04
N ARG A 56 15.91 -5.98 13.98
CA ARG A 56 15.06 -5.68 15.14
C ARG A 56 14.40 -6.93 15.75
N LYS A 57 14.06 -7.91 14.91
CA LYS A 57 13.50 -9.20 15.35
C LYS A 57 14.58 -10.18 15.82
N SER A 58 15.84 -9.95 15.44
CA SER A 58 16.95 -10.78 15.90
C SER A 58 17.33 -10.41 17.33
N THR A 59 17.53 -11.42 18.17
CA THR A 59 18.16 -11.25 19.47
C THR A 59 19.63 -10.95 19.20
N GLY A 60 20.01 -9.68 19.26
CA GLY A 60 21.34 -9.20 18.84
C GLY A 60 22.47 -10.04 19.45
N LYS A 61 23.59 -10.15 18.73
CA LYS A 61 24.78 -10.84 19.25
C LYS A 61 25.45 -9.97 20.31
N VAL A 62 25.66 -10.54 21.51
CA VAL A 62 26.46 -9.88 22.55
C VAL A 62 27.92 -9.85 22.09
N ILE A 63 28.42 -8.67 21.74
CA ILE A 63 29.82 -8.47 21.38
C ILE A 63 30.58 -8.27 22.69
N LYS A 64 31.67 -9.02 22.88
CA LYS A 64 32.61 -8.77 23.98
C LYS A 64 33.38 -7.49 23.66
N THR A 65 33.12 -6.43 24.41
CA THR A 65 33.70 -5.10 24.18
C THR A 65 35.14 -4.97 24.68
N GLU A 66 35.64 -6.00 25.37
CA GLU A 66 36.95 -6.08 26.01
C GLU A 66 38.12 -5.95 25.01
N ASP A 67 37.91 -6.32 23.74
CA ASP A 67 38.92 -6.27 22.67
C ASP A 67 38.69 -5.15 21.65
N LEU A 68 37.68 -4.27 21.83
CA LEU A 68 37.40 -3.19 20.88
C LEU A 68 38.49 -2.10 20.82
N TRP A 69 39.42 -2.10 21.78
CA TRP A 69 40.46 -1.08 21.96
C TRP A 69 41.88 -1.65 22.04
N LYS A 70 42.10 -2.90 21.63
CA LYS A 70 43.46 -3.42 21.38
C LYS A 70 43.86 -3.15 19.94
#